data_AF-A0A2V4NQL3-F1
#
_entry.id   AF-A0A2V4NQL3-F1
#
_cell.length_a   1.000
_cell.length_b   1.000
_cell.length_c   1.000
_cell.angle_alpha   90.00
_cell.angle_beta   90.00
_cell.angle_gamma   90.00
#
_symmetry.space_group_name_H-M   'P 1'
#
loop_
_entity.id
_entity.type
_entity.pdbx_description
1 polymer ?
#
loop_
_entity_poly.entity_id
_entity_poly.type
_entity_poly.pdbx_seq_one_letter_code
_entity_poly.pdbx_strand_id
1 'polypeptide(L)'
;MGALTTAPGQAPATTVFRGAFETHVTVRCDDAALARLDHWAAEAGMKITHIMLARGRTPSQPMLTSTAHGTFAELFGSARALTGVLEAAGFEPVRVKIEASPWAEGVPQDDTEAVRLGPGRYFEHHLKVVLDSDTDLAGLAALVTGHGAHLSWNARRAVGDGRCHERFITQRCHAAGLDSAGWQLDSLLCTVRMAGHHIVSVEREFVVYDSDITIDDGWIAEETTQ
;
A
#
# COMPACT_ATOMS: atom_id res chain seq x y z
N MET A 1 -32.88 4.01 45.74
CA MET A 1 -33.44 3.30 44.56
C MET A 1 -33.15 4.16 43.34
N GLY A 2 -32.34 3.79 42.36
CA GLY A 2 -31.40 2.70 42.16
C GLY A 2 -30.36 3.21 41.15
N ALA A 3 -29.08 2.88 41.36
CA ALA A 3 -28.01 3.23 40.44
C ALA A 3 -28.02 2.26 39.25
N LEU A 4 -28.00 2.80 38.03
CA LEU A 4 -27.75 2.04 36.82
C LEU A 4 -26.25 1.76 36.73
N THR A 5 -25.87 0.56 37.17
CA THR A 5 -24.57 -0.05 36.87
C THR A 5 -24.51 -0.34 35.37
N THR A 6 -23.69 0.40 34.64
CA THR A 6 -23.21 0.01 33.32
C THR A 6 -22.15 -1.09 33.49
N ALA A 7 -22.37 -2.23 32.84
CA ALA A 7 -21.42 -3.34 32.81
C ALA A 7 -20.10 -2.93 32.14
N PRO A 8 -18.95 -3.49 32.54
CA PRO A 8 -17.68 -3.23 31.85
C PRO A 8 -17.74 -3.83 30.44
N GLY A 9 -17.44 -2.98 29.46
CA GLY A 9 -17.30 -3.36 28.06
C GLY A 9 -16.27 -4.48 27.90
N GLN A 10 -16.66 -5.50 27.15
CA GLN A 10 -15.81 -6.59 26.73
C GLN A 10 -14.59 -6.01 26.01
N ALA A 11 -13.38 -6.33 26.47
CA ALA A 11 -12.16 -5.96 25.76
C ALA A 11 -12.28 -6.44 24.31
N PRO A 12 -12.03 -5.59 23.29
CA PRO A 12 -12.06 -6.07 21.92
C PRO A 12 -11.09 -7.24 21.82
N ALA A 13 -11.59 -8.39 21.33
CA ALA A 13 -10.73 -9.50 20.99
C ALA A 13 -9.61 -8.93 20.11
N THR A 14 -8.34 -9.16 20.47
CA THR A 14 -7.21 -8.84 19.60
C THR A 14 -7.42 -9.60 18.30
N THR A 15 -7.95 -8.93 17.28
CA THR A 15 -8.22 -9.53 15.98
C THR A 15 -6.91 -10.13 15.47
N VAL A 16 -6.94 -11.44 15.21
CA VAL A 16 -5.82 -12.15 14.62
C VAL A 16 -6.01 -12.12 13.11
N PHE A 17 -5.01 -11.64 12.38
CA PHE A 17 -5.00 -11.75 10.93
C PHE A 17 -4.24 -13.02 10.51
N ARG A 18 -4.84 -13.81 9.61
CA ARG A 18 -4.24 -15.04 9.08
C ARG A 18 -4.61 -15.25 7.61
N GLY A 19 -3.64 -15.59 6.79
CA GLY A 19 -3.85 -15.78 5.36
C GLY A 19 -2.58 -15.60 4.55
N ALA A 20 -2.73 -15.19 3.30
CA ALA A 20 -1.64 -14.71 2.47
C ALA A 20 -1.31 -13.26 2.83
N PHE A 21 -0.02 -12.92 2.84
CA PHE A 21 0.47 -11.57 3.07
C PHE A 21 1.56 -11.21 2.06
N GLU A 22 1.63 -9.92 1.74
CA GLU A 22 2.77 -9.28 1.13
C GLU A 22 3.39 -8.31 2.16
N THR A 23 4.72 -8.29 2.23
CA THR A 23 5.47 -7.39 3.10
C THR A 23 6.42 -6.57 2.24
N HIS A 24 6.38 -5.26 2.42
CA HIS A 24 7.29 -4.31 1.81
C HIS A 24 8.20 -3.67 2.85
N VAL A 25 9.49 -3.63 2.58
CA VAL A 25 10.45 -2.84 3.34
C VAL A 25 11.03 -1.76 2.43
N THR A 26 10.64 -0.51 2.67
CA THR A 26 11.16 0.66 1.95
C THR A 26 12.50 1.07 2.56
N VAL A 27 13.50 1.26 1.71
CA VAL A 27 14.86 1.64 2.13
C VAL A 27 15.17 3.05 1.64
N ARG A 28 15.76 3.88 2.51
CA ARG A 28 16.29 5.18 2.08
C ARG A 28 17.54 4.93 1.23
N CYS A 29 17.51 5.42 -0.01
CA CYS A 29 18.64 5.31 -0.92
C CYS A 29 18.86 6.61 -1.68
N ASP A 30 20.11 7.04 -1.76
CA ASP A 30 20.60 7.83 -2.89
C ASP A 30 20.96 6.89 -4.07
N ASP A 31 21.43 7.45 -5.18
CA ASP A 31 21.74 6.66 -6.38
C ASP A 31 22.81 5.58 -6.14
N ALA A 32 23.82 5.86 -5.31
CA ALA A 32 24.89 4.93 -4.99
C ALA A 32 24.39 3.79 -4.07
N ALA A 33 23.56 4.14 -3.08
CA ALA A 33 22.93 3.18 -2.18
C ALA A 33 21.93 2.28 -2.94
N LEU A 34 21.21 2.81 -3.94
CA LEU A 34 20.29 2.03 -4.75
C LEU A 34 21.01 0.94 -5.54
N ALA A 35 22.12 1.26 -6.19
CA ALA A 35 22.92 0.26 -6.92
C ALA A 35 23.50 -0.82 -5.98
N ARG A 36 23.91 -0.43 -4.77
CA ARG A 36 24.33 -1.37 -3.73
C ARG A 36 23.18 -2.27 -3.26
N LEU A 37 21.99 -1.69 -3.07
CA LEU A 37 20.79 -2.43 -2.65
C LEU A 37 20.39 -3.46 -3.70
N ASP A 38 20.50 -3.10 -4.99
CA ASP A 38 20.23 -4.02 -6.11
C ASP A 38 21.13 -5.24 -6.09
N HIS A 39 22.43 -5.02 -5.93
CA HIS A 39 23.39 -6.12 -5.85
C HIS A 39 23.09 -7.00 -4.64
N TRP A 40 22.90 -6.39 -3.47
CA TRP A 40 22.59 -7.10 -2.23
C TRP A 40 21.31 -7.94 -2.34
N ALA A 41 20.23 -7.38 -2.88
CA ALA A 41 18.97 -8.09 -3.04
C ALA A 41 19.08 -9.24 -4.04
N ALA A 42 19.83 -9.07 -5.13
CA ALA A 42 20.08 -10.14 -6.09
C ALA A 42 20.83 -11.32 -5.43
N GLU A 43 21.84 -11.05 -4.62
CA GLU A 43 22.56 -12.09 -3.84
C GLU A 43 21.67 -12.78 -2.81
N ALA A 44 20.75 -12.03 -2.19
CA ALA A 44 19.76 -12.54 -1.25
C ALA A 44 18.56 -13.24 -1.92
N GLY A 45 18.48 -13.24 -3.27
CA GLY A 45 17.34 -13.79 -4.02
C GLY A 45 16.04 -13.01 -3.84
N MET A 46 16.13 -11.72 -3.47
CA MET A 46 14.99 -10.86 -3.20
C MET A 46 14.68 -9.94 -4.39
N LYS A 47 13.39 -9.67 -4.59
CA LYS A 47 12.91 -8.72 -5.60
C LYS A 47 12.85 -7.31 -5.02
N ILE A 48 13.33 -6.34 -5.79
CA ILE A 48 13.13 -4.91 -5.53
C ILE A 48 12.10 -4.35 -6.50
N THR A 49 11.09 -3.68 -5.95
CA THR A 49 10.23 -2.74 -6.68
C THR A 49 10.75 -1.33 -6.39
N HIS A 50 10.84 -0.46 -7.39
CA HIS A 50 11.25 0.92 -7.16
C HIS A 50 10.15 1.86 -7.60
N ILE A 51 9.31 2.25 -6.65
CA ILE A 51 8.21 3.17 -6.91
C ILE A 51 8.72 4.60 -6.88
N MET A 52 8.31 5.36 -7.87
CA MET A 52 8.52 6.78 -8.01
C MET A 52 7.17 7.48 -7.91
N LEU A 53 7.09 8.45 -7.01
CA LEU A 53 5.92 9.30 -6.85
C LEU A 53 6.06 10.55 -7.74
N ALA A 54 4.93 11.09 -8.19
CA ALA A 54 4.92 12.30 -9.01
C ALA A 54 5.37 13.56 -8.25
N ARG A 55 5.29 13.53 -6.92
CA ARG A 55 5.60 14.61 -5.98
C ARG A 55 5.71 14.02 -4.57
N GLY A 56 5.99 14.86 -3.58
CA GLY A 56 5.98 14.49 -2.17
C GLY A 56 7.37 14.50 -1.54
N ARG A 57 7.41 14.24 -0.24
CA ARG A 57 8.63 14.30 0.58
C ARG A 57 9.64 13.21 0.22
N THR A 58 9.17 12.00 -0.06
CA THR A 58 10.01 10.84 -0.38
C THR A 58 9.58 10.24 -1.72
N PRO A 59 9.90 10.90 -2.85
CA PRO A 59 9.40 10.47 -4.15
C PRO A 59 10.07 9.20 -4.66
N SER A 60 11.29 8.89 -4.24
CA SER A 60 12.00 7.66 -4.60
C SER A 60 11.84 6.63 -3.49
N GLN A 61 11.18 5.51 -3.79
CA GLN A 61 10.84 4.46 -2.83
C GLN A 61 11.26 3.07 -3.34
N PRO A 62 12.54 2.68 -3.19
CA PRO A 62 12.96 1.31 -3.40
C PRO A 62 12.47 0.42 -2.26
N MET A 63 11.78 -0.66 -2.61
CA MET A 63 11.10 -1.55 -1.69
C MET A 63 11.48 -3.00 -1.97
N LEU A 64 11.97 -3.69 -0.95
CA LEU A 64 12.06 -5.14 -0.98
C LEU A 64 10.68 -5.71 -0.72
N THR A 65 10.29 -6.70 -1.53
CA THR A 65 8.97 -7.34 -1.42
C THR A 65 9.13 -8.82 -1.14
N SER A 66 8.38 -9.32 -0.16
CA SER A 66 8.30 -10.75 0.16
C SER A 66 6.86 -11.17 0.39
N THR A 67 6.48 -12.34 -0.11
CA THR A 67 5.15 -12.92 0.11
C THR A 67 5.24 -14.16 0.99
N ALA A 68 4.25 -14.36 1.85
CA ALA A 68 4.21 -15.50 2.75
C ALA A 68 2.77 -15.80 3.20
N HIS A 69 2.55 -17.03 3.68
CA HIS A 69 1.30 -17.42 4.34
C HIS A 69 1.56 -17.66 5.83
N GLY A 70 0.67 -17.19 6.69
CA GLY A 70 0.82 -17.35 8.14
C GLY A 70 -0.09 -16.43 8.93
N THR A 71 0.34 -16.10 10.15
CA THR A 71 -0.28 -15.10 11.02
C THR A 71 0.45 -13.78 10.96
N PHE A 72 -0.26 -12.67 11.19
CA PHE A 72 0.38 -11.35 11.30
C PHE A 72 1.59 -11.33 12.25
N ALA A 73 1.54 -12.03 13.38
CA ALA A 73 2.66 -12.09 14.33
C ALA A 73 3.93 -12.72 13.72
N GLU A 74 3.79 -13.80 12.94
CA GLU A 74 4.91 -14.46 12.25
C GLU A 74 5.49 -13.57 11.15
N LEU A 75 4.62 -12.94 10.35
CA LEU A 75 5.06 -12.04 9.28
C LEU A 75 5.72 -10.77 9.83
N PHE A 76 5.19 -10.22 10.92
CA PHE A 76 5.80 -9.09 11.62
C PHE A 76 7.18 -9.46 12.22
N GLY A 77 7.31 -10.66 12.79
CA GLY A 77 8.60 -11.19 13.23
C GLY A 77 9.62 -11.31 12.08
N SER A 78 9.18 -11.83 10.93
CA SER A 78 9.99 -11.96 9.73
C SER A 78 10.41 -10.60 9.16
N ALA A 79 9.48 -9.63 9.14
CA ALA A 79 9.76 -8.27 8.70
C ALA A 79 10.83 -7.59 9.58
N ARG A 80 10.73 -7.74 10.91
CA ARG A 80 11.76 -7.22 11.84
C ARG A 80 13.12 -7.89 11.68
N ALA A 81 13.15 -9.19 11.40
CA ALA A 81 14.39 -9.88 11.12
C ALA A 81 15.05 -9.33 9.84
N LEU A 82 14.24 -9.11 8.78
CA LEU A 82 14.71 -8.52 7.53
C LEU A 82 15.24 -7.09 7.72
N THR A 83 14.55 -6.24 8.49
CA THR A 83 15.05 -4.88 8.76
C THR A 83 16.39 -4.92 9.48
N GLY A 84 16.55 -5.80 10.48
CA GLY A 84 17.84 -5.97 11.19
C GLY A 84 18.98 -6.46 10.29
N VAL A 85 18.67 -7.34 9.32
CA VAL A 85 19.64 -7.79 8.32
C VAL A 85 20.06 -6.65 7.38
N LEU A 86 19.10 -5.83 6.93
CA LEU A 86 19.38 -4.66 6.10
C LEU A 86 20.24 -3.63 6.83
N GLU A 87 19.91 -3.34 8.09
CA GLU A 87 20.69 -2.43 8.95
C GLU A 87 22.12 -2.94 9.15
N ALA A 88 22.29 -4.24 9.42
CA ALA A 88 23.61 -4.86 9.55
C ALA A 88 24.42 -4.81 8.23
N ALA A 89 23.76 -4.79 7.08
CA ALA A 89 24.37 -4.59 5.76
C ALA A 89 24.61 -3.11 5.40
N GLY A 90 24.29 -2.18 6.32
CA GLY A 90 24.51 -0.74 6.15
C GLY A 90 23.47 -0.04 5.28
N PHE A 91 22.24 -0.55 5.24
CA PHE A 91 21.08 0.12 4.66
C PHE A 91 20.21 0.75 5.76
N GLU A 92 19.35 1.69 5.38
CA GLU A 92 18.41 2.36 6.30
C GLU A 92 16.97 2.03 5.89
N PRO A 93 16.35 0.97 6.47
CA PRO A 93 14.92 0.74 6.34
C PRO A 93 14.15 1.91 6.97
N VAL A 94 13.21 2.48 6.23
CA VAL A 94 12.42 3.65 6.67
C VAL A 94 10.93 3.35 6.80
N ARG A 95 10.45 2.27 6.18
CA ARG A 95 9.05 1.83 6.30
C ARG A 95 8.94 0.33 6.18
N VAL A 96 8.06 -0.26 6.98
CA VAL A 96 7.57 -1.62 6.82
C VAL A 96 6.06 -1.54 6.62
N LYS A 97 5.58 -2.05 5.50
CA LYS A 97 4.15 -2.24 5.22
C LYS A 97 3.87 -3.74 5.14
N ILE A 98 2.86 -4.21 5.87
CA ILE A 98 2.40 -5.60 5.84
C ILE A 98 0.95 -5.57 5.43
N GLU A 99 0.65 -6.32 4.38
CA GLU A 99 -0.62 -6.29 3.67
C GLU A 99 -1.17 -7.70 3.59
N ALA A 100 -2.38 -7.88 4.07
CA ALA A 100 -3.08 -9.14 3.96
C ALA A 100 -3.84 -9.17 2.64
N SER A 101 -4.01 -10.38 2.10
CA SER A 101 -5.08 -10.62 1.12
C SER A 101 -6.41 -10.12 1.67
N PRO A 102 -7.28 -9.50 0.84
CA PRO A 102 -8.56 -8.94 1.28
C PRO A 102 -9.55 -10.01 1.75
N TRP A 103 -9.24 -11.30 1.53
CA TRP A 103 -10.04 -12.45 1.96
C TRP A 103 -9.39 -13.20 3.13
N ALA A 104 -8.32 -12.66 3.72
CA ALA A 104 -7.67 -13.24 4.88
C ALA A 104 -8.60 -13.19 6.11
N GLU A 105 -8.42 -14.14 7.03
CA GLU A 105 -9.07 -14.13 8.33
C GLU A 105 -8.72 -12.83 9.06
N GLY A 106 -9.71 -12.21 9.70
CA GLY A 106 -9.56 -10.97 10.46
C GLY A 106 -9.71 -9.68 9.66
N VAL A 107 -9.74 -9.74 8.32
CA VAL A 107 -10.02 -8.58 7.46
C VAL A 107 -11.50 -8.18 7.61
N PRO A 108 -11.81 -6.88 7.83
CA PRO A 108 -13.16 -6.43 8.12
C PRO A 108 -14.06 -6.58 6.89
N GLN A 109 -15.23 -7.20 7.06
CA GLN A 109 -16.22 -7.38 6.00
C GLN A 109 -17.08 -6.12 5.83
N ASP A 110 -17.41 -5.44 6.92
CA ASP A 110 -18.23 -4.22 6.95
C ASP A 110 -17.52 -3.03 7.64
N ASP A 111 -18.08 -1.84 7.45
CA ASP A 111 -17.53 -0.58 7.99
C ASP A 111 -17.52 -0.55 9.52
N THR A 112 -18.44 -1.27 10.16
CA THR A 112 -18.49 -1.33 11.62
C THR A 112 -17.33 -2.17 12.15
N GLU A 113 -16.99 -3.28 11.49
CA GLU A 113 -15.78 -4.06 11.76
C GLU A 113 -14.51 -3.22 11.52
N ALA A 114 -14.45 -2.49 10.41
CA ALA A 114 -13.31 -1.65 10.08
C ALA A 114 -13.08 -0.55 11.13
N VAL A 115 -14.13 0.14 11.57
CA VAL A 115 -14.06 1.15 12.64
C VAL A 115 -13.59 0.52 13.97
N ARG A 116 -14.05 -0.70 14.30
CA ARG A 116 -13.63 -1.41 15.53
C ARG A 116 -12.15 -1.78 15.53
N LEU A 117 -11.55 -2.03 14.36
CA LEU A 117 -10.10 -2.30 14.25
C LEU A 117 -9.25 -1.07 14.57
N GLY A 118 -9.84 0.12 14.55
CA GLY A 118 -9.17 1.38 14.85
C GLY A 118 -8.41 1.95 13.65
N PRO A 119 -7.86 3.17 13.83
CA PRO A 119 -7.12 3.86 12.78
C PRO A 119 -5.79 3.14 12.46
N GLY A 120 -5.23 3.41 11.28
CA GLY A 120 -3.96 2.83 10.83
C GLY A 120 -4.07 1.50 10.07
N ARG A 121 -5.31 1.03 9.81
CA ARG A 121 -5.59 -0.08 8.90
C ARG A 121 -6.60 0.37 7.86
N TYR A 122 -6.40 -0.06 6.62
CA TYR A 122 -7.18 0.40 5.49
C TYR A 122 -7.08 -0.61 4.34
N PHE A 123 -8.08 -0.62 3.47
CA PHE A 123 -7.91 -1.27 2.17
C PHE A 123 -7.06 -0.39 1.27
N GLU A 124 -6.15 -0.99 0.53
CA GLU A 124 -5.39 -0.35 -0.53
C GLU A 124 -5.68 -1.08 -1.86
N HIS A 125 -5.91 -0.32 -2.92
CA HIS A 125 -6.10 -0.85 -4.26
C HIS A 125 -5.02 -0.32 -5.18
N HIS A 126 -4.46 -1.19 -6.02
CA HIS A 126 -3.48 -0.82 -7.03
C HIS A 126 -3.99 -1.18 -8.42
N LEU A 127 -4.23 -0.16 -9.25
CA LEU A 127 -4.54 -0.35 -10.65
C LEU A 127 -3.27 -0.11 -11.46
N LYS A 128 -2.86 -1.09 -12.26
CA LYS A 128 -1.83 -0.90 -13.28
C LYS A 128 -2.49 -0.45 -14.58
N VAL A 129 -2.08 0.70 -15.10
CA VAL A 129 -2.57 1.23 -16.38
C VAL A 129 -1.43 1.39 -17.37
N VAL A 130 -1.73 1.16 -18.65
CA VAL A 130 -0.86 1.54 -19.76
C VAL A 130 -1.43 2.80 -20.38
N LEU A 131 -0.60 3.82 -20.49
CA LEU A 131 -0.96 5.12 -21.04
C LEU A 131 -0.09 5.42 -22.24
N ASP A 132 -0.62 6.15 -23.22
CA ASP A 132 0.16 6.67 -24.33
C ASP A 132 1.11 7.77 -23.86
N SER A 133 2.21 7.97 -24.57
CA SER A 133 3.29 8.88 -24.20
C SER A 133 2.87 10.36 -24.07
N ASP A 134 1.81 10.74 -24.79
CA ASP A 134 1.20 12.08 -24.79
C ASP A 134 0.00 12.21 -23.84
N THR A 135 -0.29 11.18 -23.04
CA THR A 135 -1.37 11.21 -22.04
C THR A 135 -1.19 12.40 -21.09
N ASP A 136 -2.25 13.18 -20.89
CA ASP A 136 -2.29 14.24 -19.88
C ASP A 136 -2.28 13.63 -18.47
N LEU A 137 -1.09 13.47 -17.91
CA LEU A 137 -0.88 12.94 -16.57
C LEU A 137 -1.44 13.86 -15.48
N ALA A 138 -1.52 15.16 -15.71
CA ALA A 138 -2.09 16.10 -14.74
C ALA A 138 -3.61 15.96 -14.69
N GLY A 139 -4.25 15.86 -15.86
CA GLY A 139 -5.66 15.56 -16.01
C GLY A 139 -6.03 14.21 -15.37
N LEU A 140 -5.25 13.16 -15.66
CA LEU A 140 -5.45 11.84 -15.04
C LEU A 140 -5.27 11.90 -13.51
N ALA A 141 -4.24 12.59 -13.02
CA ALA A 141 -4.01 12.75 -11.58
C ALA A 141 -5.19 13.45 -10.89
N ALA A 142 -5.70 14.54 -11.48
CA ALA A 142 -6.85 15.27 -10.96
C ALA A 142 -8.12 14.40 -10.96
N LEU A 143 -8.32 13.62 -12.03
CA LEU A 143 -9.45 12.69 -12.16
C LEU A 143 -9.45 11.65 -11.04
N VAL A 144 -8.31 10.98 -10.80
CA VAL A 144 -8.24 9.90 -9.80
C VAL A 144 -8.19 10.43 -8.35
N THR A 145 -7.70 11.65 -8.13
CA THR A 145 -7.69 12.28 -6.79
C THR A 145 -9.11 12.43 -6.23
N GLY A 146 -10.12 12.66 -7.07
CA GLY A 146 -11.53 12.70 -6.64
C GLY A 146 -12.06 11.38 -6.06
N HIS A 147 -11.33 10.28 -6.25
CA HIS A 147 -11.62 8.97 -5.70
C HIS A 147 -10.68 8.59 -4.54
N GLY A 148 -9.92 9.55 -3.98
CA GLY A 148 -8.89 9.27 -2.98
C GLY A 148 -7.74 8.44 -3.55
N ALA A 149 -7.48 8.55 -4.85
CA ALA A 149 -6.48 7.76 -5.55
C ALA A 149 -5.38 8.62 -6.18
N HIS A 150 -4.18 8.07 -6.32
CA HIS A 150 -2.97 8.82 -6.64
C HIS A 150 -2.06 8.08 -7.61
N LEU A 151 -1.43 8.83 -8.52
CA LEU A 151 -0.53 8.28 -9.53
C LEU A 151 0.90 8.07 -9.00
N SER A 152 1.49 6.93 -9.34
CA SER A 152 2.91 6.62 -9.21
C SER A 152 3.40 5.77 -10.39
N TRP A 153 4.69 5.46 -10.46
CA TRP A 153 5.24 4.55 -11.47
C TRP A 153 6.41 3.75 -10.94
N ASN A 154 6.73 2.63 -11.56
CA ASN A 154 7.94 1.88 -11.23
C ASN A 154 9.10 2.37 -12.12
N ALA A 155 10.16 2.92 -11.54
CA ALA A 155 11.34 3.41 -12.27
C ALA A 155 12.00 2.35 -13.15
N ARG A 156 11.81 1.06 -12.80
CA ARG A 156 12.41 -0.07 -13.52
C ARG A 156 11.62 -0.52 -14.75
N ARG A 157 10.43 0.05 -14.97
CA ARG A 157 9.57 -0.32 -16.10
C ARG A 157 9.40 0.87 -17.05
N ALA A 158 10.27 0.95 -18.05
CA ALA A 158 9.98 1.66 -19.28
C ALA A 158 9.20 0.72 -20.22
N VAL A 159 8.10 1.19 -20.81
CA VAL A 159 7.30 0.36 -21.74
C VAL A 159 7.84 0.57 -23.15
N GLY A 160 8.38 -0.50 -23.74
CA GLY A 160 8.57 -0.65 -25.18
C GLY A 160 9.29 0.49 -25.91
N ASP A 161 8.81 0.80 -27.11
CA ASP A 161 9.35 1.76 -28.07
C ASP A 161 9.17 3.25 -27.66
N GLY A 162 8.87 3.51 -26.38
CA GLY A 162 8.64 4.84 -25.82
C GLY A 162 7.27 5.44 -26.13
N ARG A 163 6.39 4.72 -26.84
CA ARG A 163 5.05 5.23 -27.19
C ARG A 163 4.02 5.08 -26.08
N CYS A 164 4.24 4.16 -25.14
CA CYS A 164 3.40 4.00 -23.98
C CYS A 164 4.25 4.00 -22.70
N HIS A 165 3.62 4.15 -21.54
CA HIS A 165 4.25 3.93 -20.25
C HIS A 165 3.28 3.29 -19.24
N GLU A 166 3.83 2.58 -18.26
CA GLU A 166 3.07 2.02 -17.15
C GLU A 166 2.95 3.06 -16.03
N ARG A 167 1.74 3.17 -15.46
CA ARG A 167 1.47 3.90 -14.21
C ARG A 167 0.70 3.01 -13.25
N PHE A 168 0.84 3.32 -11.97
CA PHE A 168 0.00 2.79 -10.92
C PHE A 168 -0.95 3.89 -10.45
N ILE A 169 -2.19 3.52 -10.18
CA ILE A 169 -3.16 4.33 -9.44
C ILE A 169 -3.40 3.61 -8.13
N THR A 170 -2.98 4.22 -7.01
CA THR A 170 -3.16 3.69 -5.65
C THR A 170 -4.31 4.40 -4.97
N GLN A 171 -5.28 3.65 -4.44
CA GLN A 171 -6.43 4.17 -3.68
C GLN A 171 -6.41 3.62 -2.25
N ARG A 172 -6.59 4.47 -1.24
CA ARG A 172 -6.75 4.06 0.15
C ARG A 172 -8.19 4.24 0.62
N CYS A 173 -8.74 3.22 1.26
CA CYS A 173 -10.08 3.25 1.83
C CYS A 173 -10.00 3.04 3.34
N HIS A 174 -10.05 4.13 4.10
CA HIS A 174 -10.05 4.11 5.57
C HIS A 174 -11.47 3.89 6.11
N ALA A 175 -11.56 3.28 7.29
CA ALA A 175 -12.83 3.00 7.98
C ALA A 175 -13.88 2.26 7.11
N ALA A 176 -13.41 1.55 6.08
CA ALA A 176 -14.23 0.82 5.13
C ALA A 176 -14.05 -0.68 5.32
N GLY A 177 -15.14 -1.43 5.32
CA GLY A 177 -15.14 -2.88 5.17
C GLY A 177 -14.91 -3.31 3.73
N LEU A 178 -14.77 -4.62 3.51
CA LEU A 178 -14.53 -5.22 2.21
C LEU A 178 -15.56 -4.80 1.15
N ASP A 179 -16.83 -4.70 1.54
CA ASP A 179 -17.91 -4.28 0.65
C ASP A 179 -17.74 -2.83 0.21
N SER A 180 -17.66 -1.89 1.16
CA SER A 180 -17.51 -0.46 0.89
C SER A 180 -16.23 -0.14 0.13
N ALA A 181 -15.11 -0.79 0.45
CA ALA A 181 -13.87 -0.68 -0.31
C ALA A 181 -14.05 -1.19 -1.75
N GLY A 182 -14.78 -2.30 -1.94
CA GLY A 182 -15.15 -2.82 -3.25
C GLY A 182 -15.95 -1.80 -4.09
N TRP A 183 -16.96 -1.16 -3.50
CA TRP A 183 -17.74 -0.11 -4.17
C TRP A 183 -16.88 1.10 -4.57
N GLN A 184 -15.96 1.53 -3.70
CA GLN A 184 -15.03 2.62 -3.99
C GLN A 184 -14.09 2.27 -5.15
N LEU A 185 -13.61 1.02 -5.20
CA LEU A 185 -12.81 0.51 -6.30
C LEU A 185 -13.61 0.49 -7.61
N ASP A 186 -14.83 -0.04 -7.61
CA ASP A 186 -15.67 -0.11 -8.81
C ASP A 186 -15.96 1.28 -9.39
N SER A 187 -16.18 2.27 -8.52
CA SER A 187 -16.31 3.67 -8.91
C SER A 187 -15.04 4.21 -9.60
N LEU A 188 -13.86 3.95 -9.02
CA LEU A 188 -12.57 4.33 -9.62
C LEU A 188 -12.34 3.62 -10.97
N LEU A 189 -12.61 2.31 -11.05
CA LEU A 189 -12.48 1.54 -12.28
C LEU A 189 -13.38 2.07 -13.39
N CYS A 190 -14.62 2.44 -13.06
CA CYS A 190 -15.55 3.05 -13.98
C CYS A 190 -14.99 4.37 -14.54
N THR A 191 -14.55 5.27 -13.66
CA THR A 191 -13.96 6.56 -14.04
C THR A 191 -12.74 6.40 -14.96
N VAL A 192 -11.80 5.54 -14.61
CA VAL A 192 -10.57 5.31 -15.40
C VAL A 192 -10.90 4.73 -16.78
N ARG A 193 -11.86 3.79 -16.86
CA ARG A 193 -12.30 3.21 -18.15
C ARG A 193 -13.08 4.21 -19.00
N MET A 194 -13.94 5.03 -18.40
CA MET A 194 -14.67 6.08 -19.10
C MET A 194 -13.76 7.17 -19.66
N ALA A 195 -12.62 7.42 -19.01
CA ALA A 195 -11.56 8.28 -19.54
C ALA A 195 -10.74 7.63 -20.68
N GLY A 196 -11.04 6.37 -21.05
CA GLY A 196 -10.42 5.67 -22.17
C GLY A 196 -9.10 4.96 -21.81
N HIS A 197 -8.73 4.87 -20.54
CA HIS A 197 -7.46 4.25 -20.14
C HIS A 197 -7.57 2.74 -19.98
N HIS A 198 -6.56 2.03 -20.46
CA HIS A 198 -6.49 0.57 -20.37
C HIS A 198 -5.91 0.12 -19.03
N ILE A 199 -6.71 -0.63 -18.26
CA ILE A 199 -6.30 -1.22 -16.98
C ILE A 199 -5.81 -2.64 -17.23
N VAL A 200 -4.54 -2.90 -16.92
CA VAL A 200 -3.86 -4.19 -17.13
C VAL A 200 -4.10 -5.14 -15.97
N SER A 201 -4.04 -4.62 -14.75
CA SER A 201 -4.22 -5.42 -13.54
C SER A 201 -4.82 -4.58 -12.43
N VAL A 202 -5.52 -5.25 -11.52
CA VAL A 202 -6.08 -4.67 -10.31
C VAL A 202 -5.69 -5.58 -9.15
N GLU A 203 -5.02 -5.01 -8.17
CA GLU A 203 -4.66 -5.67 -6.91
C GLU A 203 -5.45 -5.00 -5.79
N ARG A 204 -5.89 -5.81 -4.82
CA ARG A 204 -6.68 -5.38 -3.66
C ARG A 204 -6.01 -6.00 -2.46
N GLU A 205 -5.74 -5.19 -1.44
CA GLU A 205 -5.04 -5.61 -0.25
C GLU A 205 -5.58 -4.89 0.98
N PHE A 206 -5.34 -5.45 2.16
CA PHE A 206 -5.69 -4.83 3.43
C PHE A 206 -4.43 -4.58 4.24
N VAL A 207 -4.09 -3.31 4.45
CA VAL A 207 -2.92 -2.90 5.23
C VAL A 207 -3.19 -3.18 6.69
N VAL A 208 -2.50 -4.20 7.24
CA VAL A 208 -2.63 -4.59 8.66
C VAL A 208 -1.64 -3.85 9.56
N TYR A 209 -0.52 -3.41 8.98
CA TYR A 209 0.53 -2.66 9.64
C TYR A 209 1.30 -1.79 8.65
N ASP A 210 1.55 -0.55 9.06
CA ASP A 210 2.34 0.42 8.34
C ASP A 210 3.15 1.23 9.36
N SER A 211 4.48 1.10 9.33
CA SER A 211 5.33 1.72 10.35
C SER A 211 5.52 3.22 10.18
N ASP A 212 5.35 3.76 8.96
CA ASP A 212 5.51 5.18 8.67
C ASP A 212 4.76 5.58 7.40
N ILE A 213 3.49 5.94 7.57
CA ILE A 213 2.64 6.42 6.47
C ILE A 213 3.07 7.79 5.94
N THR A 214 3.84 8.56 6.72
CA THR A 214 4.31 9.92 6.37
C THR A 214 5.36 9.93 5.26
N ILE A 215 5.86 8.75 4.88
CA ILE A 215 6.68 8.56 3.68
C ILE A 215 5.95 9.06 2.42
N ASP A 216 4.61 9.03 2.43
CA ASP A 216 3.75 9.48 1.32
C ASP A 216 3.30 10.94 1.44
N ASP A 217 3.78 11.68 2.45
CA ASP A 217 3.41 13.09 2.68
C ASP A 217 3.69 13.95 1.45
N GLY A 218 2.71 14.76 1.08
CA GLY A 218 2.75 15.64 -0.10
C GLY A 218 2.48 14.93 -1.43
N TRP A 219 2.45 13.59 -1.45
CA TRP A 219 1.90 12.81 -2.57
C TRP A 219 0.41 12.54 -2.35
N ILE A 220 0.09 11.91 -1.21
CA ILE A 220 -1.26 11.74 -0.68
C ILE A 220 -1.43 12.79 0.42
N ALA A 221 -2.50 13.59 0.34
CA ALA A 221 -2.91 14.41 1.46
C ALA A 221 -3.94 13.60 2.23
N GLU A 222 -3.54 13.02 3.36
CA GLU A 222 -4.51 12.41 4.26
C GLU A 222 -5.25 13.56 4.96
N GLU A 223 -6.55 13.70 4.70
CA GLU A 223 -7.38 14.55 5.56
C GLU A 223 -7.27 13.96 6.96
N THR A 224 -6.56 14.67 7.83
CA THR A 224 -6.52 14.32 9.24
C THR A 224 -7.91 14.60 9.78
N THR A 225 -8.79 13.59 9.77
CA THR A 225 -10.07 13.68 10.45
C THR A 225 -9.76 13.85 11.94
N GLN A 226 -9.81 15.09 12.43
CA GLN A 226 -9.83 15.40 13.86
C GLN A 226 -11.12 14.91 14.50
#